data_AF-A0A099Y7B3-F1
#
_entry.id   AF-A0A099Y7B3-F1
#
_cell.length_a   1.000
_cell.length_b   1.000
_cell.length_c   1.000
_cell.angle_alpha   90.00
_cell.angle_beta   90.00
_cell.angle_gamma   90.00
#
_symmetry.space_group_name_H-M   'P 1'
#
loop_
_entity.id
_entity.type
_entity.pdbx_description
1 polymer ?
#
loop_
_entity_poly.entity_id
_entity_poly.type
_entity_poly.pdbx_seq_one_letter_code
_entity_poly.pdbx_strand_id
1 'polypeptide(L)'
;MDYLKILRRCPHKTLQFLRHSQNLYSCLMWHDQTVVFFGPVIVNVSQRYQNNNAISSHAVMYMPKLLKTVYLEEKQFLQQILVLGRLLELPIDFETISDEFHQARISRDLDAQLLKLRMSSEGGHVSYLYEREVKKAIAQGNLAALPIIFSKNINSGRIGILADNQDALRNVKNWGIISVSVNLRALFQVGLDYELVYSLNDQYVRHIESLTSYNEVLAAIEAADVDMATRCREMVNAKMTAAVSKVFWQLMSDPTTDQSIDELAMAVGLSSRYLGSQFKNRSGLALANLNAWFRSIMQLRI
;
A
#
# COMPACT_ATOMS: atom_id res chain seq x y z
N MET A 1 -4.36 -19.32 23.23
CA MET A 1 -3.41 -18.20 23.32
C MET A 1 -2.59 -18.41 24.57
N ASP A 2 -1.27 -18.51 24.47
CA ASP A 2 -0.41 -18.91 25.61
C ASP A 2 0.17 -17.64 26.26
N TYR A 3 -0.67 -16.95 27.02
CA TYR A 3 -0.31 -15.68 27.69
C TYR A 3 0.91 -15.83 28.60
N LEU A 4 1.14 -17.03 29.14
CA LEU A 4 2.32 -17.35 29.95
C LEU A 4 3.64 -17.21 29.17
N LYS A 5 3.65 -17.50 27.87
CA LYS A 5 4.83 -17.29 27.02
C LYS A 5 5.15 -15.80 26.81
N ILE A 6 4.11 -14.97 26.68
CA ILE A 6 4.26 -13.51 26.56
C ILE A 6 4.85 -12.97 27.87
N LEU A 7 4.27 -13.36 29.00
CA LEU A 7 4.72 -12.94 30.34
C LEU A 7 6.18 -13.31 30.63
N ARG A 8 6.65 -14.50 30.21
CA ARG A 8 8.05 -14.92 30.39
C ARG A 8 9.07 -14.11 29.57
N ARG A 9 8.64 -13.43 28.50
CA ARG A 9 9.51 -12.65 27.60
C ARG A 9 9.45 -11.15 27.90
N CYS A 10 8.47 -10.72 28.69
CA CYS A 10 8.27 -9.34 29.08
C CYS A 10 9.06 -9.03 30.37
N PRO A 11 9.80 -7.93 30.42
CA PRO A 11 10.40 -7.48 31.68
C PRO A 11 9.30 -7.15 32.70
N HIS A 12 9.57 -7.42 33.97
CA HIS A 12 8.68 -7.05 35.07
C HIS A 12 8.70 -5.52 35.24
N LYS A 13 7.70 -4.86 34.66
CA LYS A 13 7.44 -3.41 34.77
C LYS A 13 6.00 -3.19 35.22
N THR A 14 5.75 -2.17 36.04
CA THR A 14 4.40 -1.83 36.51
C THR A 14 3.38 -1.71 35.37
N LEU A 15 3.78 -1.09 34.26
CA LEU A 15 2.99 -0.91 33.04
C LEU A 15 3.86 -1.20 31.81
N GLN A 16 3.30 -1.88 30.83
CA GLN A 16 3.95 -2.07 29.53
C GLN A 16 2.92 -2.17 28.41
N PHE A 17 3.19 -1.50 27.29
CA PHE A 17 2.42 -1.66 26.06
C PHE A 17 3.12 -2.56 25.06
N LEU A 18 2.32 -3.40 24.39
CA LEU A 18 2.73 -4.24 23.28
C LEU A 18 2.03 -3.76 22.00
N ARG A 19 2.80 -3.47 20.96
CA ARG A 19 2.30 -3.09 19.64
C ARG A 19 2.42 -4.27 18.68
N HIS A 20 1.28 -4.72 18.15
CA HIS A 20 1.17 -5.90 17.29
C HIS A 20 1.01 -5.55 15.79
N SER A 21 0.50 -4.36 15.50
CA SER A 21 0.48 -3.75 14.16
C SER A 21 0.54 -2.23 14.29
N GLN A 22 0.39 -1.47 13.18
CA GLN A 22 0.40 0.00 13.23
C GLN A 22 -0.54 0.59 14.30
N ASN A 23 -1.77 0.05 14.41
CA ASN A 23 -2.82 0.58 15.29
C ASN A 23 -3.34 -0.46 16.29
N LEU A 24 -2.71 -1.64 16.42
CA LEU A 24 -3.18 -2.71 17.31
C LEU A 24 -2.28 -2.85 18.53
N TYR A 25 -2.83 -2.59 19.72
CA TYR A 25 -2.08 -2.52 20.97
C TYR A 25 -2.66 -3.44 22.05
N SER A 26 -1.81 -3.99 22.90
CA SER A 26 -2.19 -4.59 24.18
C SER A 26 -1.47 -3.88 25.32
N CYS A 27 -2.02 -3.96 26.52
CA CYS A 27 -1.44 -3.40 27.73
C CYS A 27 -1.27 -4.52 28.78
N LEU A 28 -0.15 -4.48 29.49
CA LEU A 28 0.19 -5.35 30.61
C LEU A 28 0.36 -4.47 31.84
N MET A 29 -0.35 -4.79 32.92
CA MET A 29 -0.20 -4.16 34.23
C MET A 29 0.18 -5.21 35.27
N TRP A 30 1.25 -4.96 36.02
CA TRP A 30 1.71 -5.84 37.08
C TRP A 30 1.29 -5.29 38.44
N HIS A 31 0.60 -6.11 39.24
CA HIS A 31 0.18 -5.79 40.60
C HIS A 31 0.41 -7.01 41.50
N ASP A 32 1.38 -6.92 42.42
CA ASP A 32 1.82 -8.02 43.30
C ASP A 32 2.12 -9.33 42.54
N GLN A 33 1.31 -10.38 42.77
CA GLN A 33 1.39 -11.69 42.12
C GLN A 33 0.42 -11.83 40.93
N THR A 34 -0.29 -10.76 40.55
CA THR A 34 -1.27 -10.76 39.47
C THR A 34 -0.79 -9.90 38.30
N VAL A 35 -1.08 -10.38 37.08
CA VAL A 35 -0.82 -9.61 35.85
C VAL A 35 -2.12 -9.45 35.10
N VAL A 36 -2.49 -8.21 34.83
CA VAL A 36 -3.67 -7.86 34.04
C VAL A 36 -3.22 -7.65 32.60
N PHE A 37 -3.73 -8.47 31.70
CA PHE A 37 -3.55 -8.32 30.26
C PHE A 37 -4.82 -7.70 29.66
N PHE A 38 -4.68 -6.51 29.08
CA PHE A 38 -5.77 -5.78 28.43
C PHE A 38 -5.57 -5.71 26.91
N GLY A 39 -6.64 -6.01 26.16
CA GLY A 39 -6.64 -6.01 24.69
C GLY A 39 -6.44 -7.40 24.06
N PRO A 40 -6.05 -7.45 22.77
CA PRO A 40 -5.63 -6.33 21.92
C PRO A 40 -6.78 -5.35 21.63
N VAL A 41 -6.47 -4.08 21.38
CA VAL A 41 -7.41 -2.99 21.06
C VAL A 41 -6.89 -2.22 19.85
N ILE A 42 -7.80 -1.78 18.97
CA ILE A 42 -7.44 -0.92 17.85
C ILE A 42 -7.47 0.53 18.33
N VAL A 43 -6.34 1.23 18.21
CA VAL A 43 -6.16 2.60 18.69
C VAL A 43 -5.91 3.53 17.50
N ASN A 44 -6.71 4.57 17.36
CA ASN A 44 -6.43 5.68 16.46
C ASN A 44 -5.30 6.53 17.06
N VAL A 45 -4.07 6.18 16.70
CA VAL A 45 -2.92 7.00 17.04
C VAL A 45 -2.97 8.19 16.11
N SER A 46 -3.35 9.35 16.65
CA SER A 46 -3.40 10.61 15.91
C SER A 46 -1.97 11.05 15.57
N GLN A 47 -1.32 10.38 14.63
CA GLN A 47 -0.14 10.97 14.00
C GLN A 47 -0.63 12.22 13.26
N ARG A 48 -0.06 13.39 13.58
CA ARG A 48 0.15 14.61 12.77
C ARG A 48 -0.42 14.67 11.31
N TYR A 49 -1.67 14.28 11.08
CA TYR A 49 -2.36 14.25 9.77
C TYR A 49 -3.34 15.41 9.60
N GLN A 50 -3.40 16.32 10.56
CA GLN A 50 -4.10 17.59 10.40
C GLN A 50 -3.13 18.64 9.87
N ASN A 51 -2.82 18.54 8.58
CA ASN A 51 -2.53 19.70 7.76
C ASN A 51 -2.90 19.36 6.31
N ASN A 52 -4.20 19.29 6.05
CA ASN A 52 -4.81 20.04 4.95
C ASN A 52 -6.34 19.88 5.01
N ASN A 53 -7.00 21.02 4.86
CA ASN A 53 -8.44 21.16 4.76
C ASN A 53 -9.03 20.24 3.68
N ALA A 54 -9.79 19.22 4.08
CA ALA A 54 -10.99 18.71 3.41
C ALA A 54 -11.47 17.40 4.07
N ILE A 55 -11.83 17.41 5.36
CA ILE A 55 -12.65 16.31 5.89
C ILE A 55 -14.11 16.64 5.57
N SER A 56 -14.53 16.31 4.35
CA SER A 56 -15.94 16.22 4.01
C SER A 56 -16.52 14.99 4.74
N SER A 57 -17.08 15.24 5.91
CA SER A 57 -18.35 14.66 6.40
C SER A 57 -18.72 13.25 5.89
N HIS A 58 -17.82 12.28 6.03
CA HIS A 58 -18.13 10.86 5.84
C HIS A 58 -17.56 10.11 7.03
N ALA A 59 -18.44 9.67 7.92
CA ALA A 59 -18.13 8.66 8.92
C ALA A 59 -17.73 7.38 8.17
N VAL A 60 -16.43 7.12 8.04
CA VAL A 60 -15.93 5.83 7.55
C VAL A 60 -16.12 4.82 8.67
N MET A 61 -17.32 4.24 8.73
CA MET A 61 -17.66 3.11 9.57
C MET A 61 -17.10 1.84 8.92
N TYR A 62 -16.08 1.19 9.49
CA TYR A 62 -15.64 -0.14 9.01
C TYR A 62 -15.38 -1.15 10.15
N MET A 63 -15.95 -2.34 9.93
CA MET A 63 -16.41 -3.33 10.93
C MET A 63 -15.30 -4.15 11.65
N PRO A 64 -15.39 -4.31 12.99
CA PRO A 64 -14.44 -5.05 13.85
C PRO A 64 -14.68 -6.57 13.96
N LYS A 65 -15.32 -7.19 12.95
CA LYS A 65 -15.89 -8.56 13.06
C LYS A 65 -14.88 -9.67 13.38
N LEU A 66 -13.58 -9.44 13.25
CA LEU A 66 -12.54 -10.47 13.41
C LEU A 66 -11.91 -10.53 14.81
N LEU A 67 -11.99 -9.48 15.62
CA LEU A 67 -11.39 -9.45 16.97
C LEU A 67 -12.39 -9.11 18.09
N LYS A 68 -13.64 -8.74 17.78
CA LYS A 68 -14.59 -8.15 18.75
C LYS A 68 -14.03 -6.94 19.51
N THR A 69 -13.06 -6.23 18.94
CA THR A 69 -12.38 -5.10 19.59
C THR A 69 -13.01 -3.77 19.19
N VAL A 70 -13.25 -2.89 20.17
CA VAL A 70 -13.72 -1.52 19.95
C VAL A 70 -12.56 -0.67 19.41
N TYR A 71 -12.86 0.23 18.47
CA TYR A 71 -11.93 1.25 17.98
C TYR A 71 -11.95 2.43 18.95
N LEU A 72 -10.80 2.88 19.42
CA LEU A 72 -10.69 3.97 20.39
C LEU A 72 -9.72 5.04 19.90
N GLU A 73 -10.06 6.30 20.14
CA GLU A 73 -9.08 7.38 20.03
C GLU A 73 -7.97 7.18 21.07
N GLU A 74 -6.73 7.56 20.73
CA GLU A 74 -5.58 7.41 21.63
C GLU A 74 -5.87 7.93 23.04
N LYS A 75 -6.35 9.16 23.15
CA LYS A 75 -6.70 9.78 24.44
C LYS A 75 -7.73 8.96 25.22
N GLN A 76 -8.75 8.40 24.55
CA GLN A 76 -9.76 7.57 25.19
C GLN A 76 -9.16 6.26 25.69
N PHE A 77 -8.30 5.63 24.89
CA PHE A 77 -7.60 4.42 25.27
C PHE A 77 -6.71 4.65 26.50
N LEU A 78 -5.87 5.70 26.49
CA LEU A 78 -5.02 6.03 27.64
C LEU A 78 -5.83 6.37 28.90
N GLN A 79 -6.98 7.03 28.76
CA GLN A 79 -7.89 7.27 29.88
C GLN A 79 -8.49 5.98 30.46
N GLN A 80 -8.84 5.00 29.63
CA GLN A 80 -9.29 3.68 30.11
C GLN A 80 -8.19 2.97 30.90
N ILE A 81 -6.95 3.02 30.40
CA ILE A 81 -5.77 2.48 31.10
C ILE A 81 -5.58 3.19 32.46
N LEU A 82 -5.73 4.52 32.52
CA LEU A 82 -5.64 5.26 33.77
C LEU A 82 -6.72 4.85 34.78
N VAL A 83 -7.97 4.69 34.32
CA VAL A 83 -9.08 4.22 35.17
C VAL A 83 -8.78 2.82 35.72
N LEU A 84 -8.32 1.90 34.87
CA LEU A 84 -7.93 0.55 35.28
C LEU A 84 -6.76 0.58 36.28
N GLY A 85 -5.75 1.41 36.05
CA GLY A 85 -4.61 1.58 36.95
C GLY A 85 -5.05 2.07 38.33
N ARG A 86 -5.98 3.02 38.40
CA ARG A 86 -6.55 3.51 39.67
C ARG A 86 -7.39 2.46 40.39
N LEU A 87 -8.16 1.65 39.66
CA LEU A 87 -8.92 0.54 40.25
C LEU A 87 -8.02 -0.54 40.84
N LEU A 88 -6.82 -0.69 40.31
CA LEU A 88 -5.77 -1.59 40.81
C LEU A 88 -4.82 -0.90 41.79
N GLU A 89 -5.14 0.31 42.26
CA GLU A 89 -4.32 1.08 43.21
C GLU A 89 -2.85 1.27 42.76
N LEU A 90 -2.60 1.26 41.45
CA LEU A 90 -1.25 1.44 40.89
C LEU A 90 -0.82 2.91 40.93
N PRO A 91 0.42 3.23 41.35
CA PRO A 91 0.94 4.60 41.40
C PRO A 91 1.40 5.06 40.00
N ILE A 92 0.48 5.09 39.03
CA ILE A 92 0.74 5.52 37.65
C ILE A 92 -0.15 6.71 37.27
N ASP A 93 0.46 7.74 36.70
CA ASP A 93 -0.23 8.92 36.19
C ASP A 93 -0.41 8.84 34.66
N PHE A 94 -1.12 9.82 34.12
CA PHE A 94 -1.41 9.87 32.69
C PHE A 94 -0.14 10.08 31.84
N GLU A 95 0.82 10.86 32.34
CA GLU A 95 2.06 11.18 31.63
C GLU A 95 2.92 9.93 31.46
N THR A 96 3.10 9.17 32.54
CA THR A 96 3.79 7.87 32.54
C THR A 96 3.11 6.88 31.59
N ILE A 97 1.78 6.82 31.60
CA ILE A 97 0.99 5.95 30.69
C ILE A 97 1.21 6.35 29.23
N SER A 98 1.17 7.65 28.94
CA SER A 98 1.38 8.20 27.60
C SER A 98 2.79 7.86 27.10
N ASP A 99 3.82 8.06 27.92
CA ASP A 99 5.20 7.78 27.54
C ASP A 99 5.44 6.30 27.26
N GLU A 100 4.97 5.41 28.13
CA GLU A 100 5.08 3.95 27.91
C GLU A 100 4.26 3.49 26.69
N PHE A 101 3.14 4.15 26.36
CA PHE A 101 2.37 3.87 25.13
C PHE A 101 3.15 4.23 23.87
N HIS A 102 3.78 5.41 23.85
CA HIS A 102 4.60 5.85 22.71
C HIS A 102 5.87 5.01 22.56
N GLN A 103 6.35 4.41 23.66
CA GLN A 103 7.48 3.49 23.69
C GLN A 103 7.06 2.02 23.63
N ALA A 104 5.82 1.72 23.20
CA ALA A 104 5.29 0.36 23.13
C ALA A 104 6.23 -0.60 22.38
N ARG A 105 6.48 -1.75 23.00
CA ARG A 105 7.36 -2.79 22.46
C ARG A 105 6.65 -3.54 21.34
N ILE A 106 7.33 -3.78 20.22
CA ILE A 106 6.79 -4.65 19.17
C ILE A 106 6.65 -6.08 19.72
N SER A 107 5.46 -6.65 19.61
CA SER A 107 5.21 -8.05 19.93
C SER A 107 4.74 -8.78 18.67
N ARG A 108 5.40 -9.92 18.42
CA ARG A 108 5.03 -10.88 17.37
C ARG A 108 4.21 -12.04 17.92
N ASP A 109 3.83 -12.00 19.20
CA ASP A 109 3.16 -13.12 19.88
C ASP A 109 1.73 -13.34 19.35
N LEU A 110 1.14 -12.32 18.73
CA LEU A 110 -0.13 -12.43 18.01
C LEU A 110 0.02 -12.73 16.52
N ASP A 111 1.22 -12.75 15.94
CA ASP A 111 1.41 -12.89 14.48
C ASP A 111 0.72 -14.14 13.93
N ALA A 112 0.91 -15.29 14.56
CA ALA A 112 0.29 -16.54 14.11
C ALA A 112 -1.24 -16.51 14.21
N GLN A 113 -1.79 -15.82 15.20
CA GLN A 113 -3.24 -15.65 15.37
C GLN A 113 -3.79 -14.64 14.36
N LEU A 114 -3.11 -13.50 14.18
CA LEU A 114 -3.43 -12.51 13.15
C LEU A 114 -3.35 -13.13 11.76
N LEU A 115 -2.36 -13.98 11.50
CA LEU A 115 -2.22 -14.72 10.26
C LEU A 115 -3.38 -15.70 10.07
N LYS A 116 -3.70 -16.54 11.06
CA LYS A 116 -4.86 -17.45 10.99
C LYS A 116 -6.18 -16.71 10.78
N LEU A 117 -6.37 -15.58 11.46
CA LEU A 117 -7.54 -14.71 11.27
C LEU A 117 -7.59 -14.15 9.85
N ARG A 118 -6.45 -13.70 9.30
CA ARG A 118 -6.32 -13.24 7.91
C ARG A 118 -6.58 -14.35 6.88
N MET A 119 -6.28 -15.60 7.21
CA MET A 119 -6.44 -16.77 6.31
C MET A 119 -7.84 -17.41 6.39
N SER A 120 -8.68 -17.02 7.35
CA SER A 120 -10.04 -17.57 7.49
C SER A 120 -11.02 -16.95 6.49
N SER A 121 -12.03 -17.72 6.04
CA SER A 121 -13.00 -17.31 5.00
C SER A 121 -13.85 -16.09 5.37
N GLU A 122 -13.97 -15.75 6.65
CA GLU A 122 -14.66 -14.55 7.15
C GLU A 122 -13.73 -13.33 7.28
N GLY A 123 -12.41 -13.56 7.21
CA GLY A 123 -11.36 -12.57 7.32
C GLY A 123 -10.79 -12.20 5.97
N GLY A 124 -11.61 -11.65 5.07
CA GLY A 124 -11.12 -11.15 3.78
C GLY A 124 -9.83 -10.35 3.97
N HIS A 125 -8.73 -10.85 3.39
CA HIS A 125 -7.42 -10.24 3.44
C HIS A 125 -7.52 -8.76 3.06
N VAL A 126 -7.51 -7.83 4.02
CA VAL A 126 -7.58 -6.39 3.69
C VAL A 126 -6.40 -5.97 2.82
N SER A 127 -5.24 -6.62 2.96
CA SER A 127 -4.10 -6.42 2.04
C SER A 127 -4.44 -6.83 0.61
N TYR A 128 -5.11 -7.97 0.40
CA TYR A 128 -5.48 -8.44 -0.95
C TYR A 128 -6.65 -7.64 -1.54
N LEU A 129 -7.65 -7.30 -0.72
CA LEU A 129 -8.77 -6.47 -1.15
C LEU A 129 -8.27 -5.07 -1.51
N TYR A 130 -7.43 -4.46 -0.66
CA TYR A 130 -6.77 -3.20 -0.96
C TYR A 130 -5.97 -3.28 -2.27
N GLU A 131 -5.08 -4.27 -2.38
CA GLU A 131 -4.27 -4.50 -3.58
C GLU A 131 -5.13 -4.65 -4.84
N ARG A 132 -6.24 -5.39 -4.74
CA ARG A 132 -7.16 -5.58 -5.87
C ARG A 132 -7.88 -4.29 -6.24
N GLU A 133 -8.39 -3.54 -5.27
CA GLU A 133 -9.10 -2.28 -5.51
C GLU A 133 -8.16 -1.20 -6.06
N VAL A 134 -6.96 -1.04 -5.50
CA VAL A 134 -5.98 -0.06 -5.98
C VAL A 134 -5.47 -0.41 -7.39
N LYS A 135 -5.12 -1.68 -7.66
CA LYS A 135 -4.71 -2.11 -9.00
C LYS A 135 -5.81 -1.90 -10.03
N LYS A 136 -7.07 -2.18 -9.66
CA LYS A 136 -8.21 -1.95 -10.53
C LYS A 136 -8.39 -0.45 -10.81
N ALA A 137 -8.31 0.40 -9.79
CA ALA A 137 -8.40 1.84 -9.95
C ALA A 137 -7.27 2.39 -10.85
N ILE A 138 -6.04 1.91 -10.66
CA ILE A 138 -4.89 2.25 -11.49
C ILE A 138 -5.11 1.82 -12.94
N ALA A 139 -5.42 0.54 -13.19
CA ALA A 139 -5.61 0.02 -14.55
C ALA A 139 -6.75 0.73 -15.30
N GLN A 140 -7.78 1.18 -14.59
CA GLN A 140 -8.91 1.95 -15.15
C GLN A 140 -8.62 3.45 -15.27
N GLY A 141 -7.52 3.95 -14.72
CA GLY A 141 -7.23 5.38 -14.67
C GLY A 141 -8.18 6.19 -13.79
N ASN A 142 -8.77 5.55 -12.77
CA ASN A 142 -9.76 6.17 -11.88
C ASN A 142 -9.07 6.96 -10.75
N LEU A 143 -8.65 8.19 -11.05
CA LEU A 143 -7.96 9.05 -10.09
C LEU A 143 -8.80 9.40 -8.86
N ALA A 144 -10.13 9.50 -9.00
CA ALA A 144 -11.01 9.89 -7.89
C ALA A 144 -11.13 8.79 -6.81
N ALA A 145 -10.93 7.52 -7.18
CA ALA A 145 -11.01 6.41 -6.23
C ALA A 145 -9.75 6.24 -5.37
N LEU A 146 -8.58 6.66 -5.85
CA LEU A 146 -7.30 6.39 -5.20
C LEU A 146 -7.18 6.97 -3.79
N PRO A 147 -7.51 8.27 -3.53
CA PRO A 147 -7.39 8.84 -2.20
C PRO A 147 -8.29 8.14 -1.17
N ILE A 148 -9.47 7.70 -1.61
CA ILE A 148 -10.45 6.98 -0.77
C ILE A 148 -9.91 5.59 -0.39
N ILE A 149 -9.38 4.86 -1.37
CA ILE A 149 -8.78 3.53 -1.17
C ILE A 149 -7.55 3.62 -0.26
N PHE A 150 -6.69 4.62 -0.50
CA PHE A 150 -5.47 4.87 0.27
C PHE A 150 -5.78 5.21 1.73
N SER A 151 -6.69 6.16 1.97
CA SER A 151 -7.15 6.55 3.30
C SER A 151 -7.75 5.37 4.07
N LYS A 152 -8.56 4.54 3.40
CA LYS A 152 -9.15 3.33 4.01
C LYS A 152 -8.07 2.34 4.47
N ASN A 153 -6.98 2.22 3.74
CA ASN A 153 -5.90 1.29 4.07
C ASN A 153 -5.06 1.77 5.25
N ILE A 154 -4.65 3.05 5.26
CA ILE A 154 -3.91 3.65 6.39
C ILE A 154 -4.73 3.54 7.67
N ASN A 155 -6.02 3.85 7.60
CA ASN A 155 -6.90 3.81 8.77
C ASN A 155 -7.33 2.40 9.18
N SER A 156 -7.01 1.37 8.40
CA SER A 156 -7.41 -0.01 8.70
C SER A 156 -6.70 -0.60 9.91
N GLY A 157 -5.54 -0.04 10.30
CA GLY A 157 -4.67 -0.61 11.33
C GLY A 157 -3.98 -1.92 10.93
N ARG A 158 -4.08 -2.30 9.65
CA ARG A 158 -3.59 -3.60 9.15
C ARG A 158 -2.26 -3.49 8.39
N ILE A 159 -1.66 -2.30 8.32
CA ILE A 159 -0.29 -2.15 7.83
C ILE A 159 0.64 -2.90 8.79
N GLY A 160 1.45 -3.79 8.21
CA GLY A 160 2.37 -4.63 8.96
C GLY A 160 3.50 -3.83 9.59
N ILE A 161 4.04 -4.36 10.67
CA ILE A 161 5.31 -3.91 11.23
C ILE A 161 6.41 -4.74 10.56
N LEU A 162 7.11 -4.13 9.62
CA LEU A 162 8.15 -4.70 8.76
C LEU A 162 9.57 -4.37 9.24
N ALA A 163 9.72 -3.50 10.24
CA ALA A 163 10.99 -3.12 10.83
C ALA A 163 10.92 -3.17 12.36
N ASP A 164 12.02 -3.56 13.00
CA ASP A 164 12.16 -3.58 14.47
C ASP A 164 12.33 -2.16 15.04
N ASN A 165 11.90 -1.97 16.30
CA ASN A 165 11.81 -0.76 17.14
C ASN A 165 11.94 0.64 16.51
N GLN A 166 10.91 1.47 16.77
CA GLN A 166 10.87 2.95 16.66
C GLN A 166 11.15 3.58 15.28
N ASP A 167 11.71 2.84 14.34
CA ASP A 167 11.94 3.34 12.98
C ASP A 167 10.65 3.28 12.15
N ALA A 168 9.69 4.11 12.56
CA ALA A 168 8.43 4.30 11.85
C ALA A 168 8.68 4.71 10.39
N LEU A 169 9.76 5.46 10.15
CA LEU A 169 10.19 5.86 8.82
C LEU A 169 10.59 4.64 7.97
N ARG A 170 11.47 3.77 8.47
CA ARG A 170 11.84 2.53 7.77
C ARG A 170 10.65 1.60 7.57
N ASN A 171 9.75 1.52 8.55
CA ASN A 171 8.53 0.73 8.41
C ASN A 171 7.66 1.20 7.24
N VAL A 172 7.42 2.52 7.15
CA VAL A 172 6.60 3.08 6.07
C VAL A 172 7.32 3.06 4.73
N LYS A 173 8.65 3.21 4.70
CA LYS A 173 9.45 3.01 3.48
C LYS A 173 9.36 1.58 2.95
N ASN A 174 9.56 0.59 3.82
CA ASN A 174 9.43 -0.82 3.46
C ASN A 174 8.03 -1.12 2.91
N TRP A 175 6.99 -0.59 3.57
CA TRP A 175 5.62 -0.72 3.09
C TRP A 175 5.42 -0.02 1.74
N GLY A 176 5.93 1.21 1.58
CA GLY A 176 5.85 1.98 0.36
C GLY A 176 6.49 1.28 -0.83
N ILE A 177 7.71 0.77 -0.67
CA ILE A 177 8.43 0.00 -1.68
C ILE A 177 7.62 -1.22 -2.12
N ILE A 178 7.09 -1.99 -1.17
CA ILE A 178 6.25 -3.15 -1.47
C ILE A 178 4.98 -2.71 -2.21
N SER A 179 4.32 -1.65 -1.71
CA SER A 179 3.08 -1.13 -2.29
C SER A 179 3.28 -0.72 -3.75
N VAL A 180 4.26 0.15 -4.03
CA VAL A 180 4.50 0.63 -5.40
C VAL A 180 4.92 -0.51 -6.33
N SER A 181 5.79 -1.41 -5.88
CA SER A 181 6.26 -2.56 -6.68
C SER A 181 5.14 -3.55 -7.04
N VAL A 182 4.15 -3.68 -6.16
CA VAL A 182 2.98 -4.53 -6.37
C VAL A 182 1.96 -3.83 -7.27
N ASN A 183 1.60 -2.58 -6.97
CA ASN A 183 0.59 -1.79 -7.68
C ASN A 183 0.99 -1.52 -9.14
N LEU A 184 2.27 -1.29 -9.38
CA LEU A 184 2.87 -1.08 -10.70
C LEU A 184 2.51 -2.18 -11.72
N ARG A 185 2.25 -3.41 -11.27
CA ARG A 185 1.81 -4.51 -12.14
C ARG A 185 0.48 -4.24 -12.86
N ALA A 186 -0.29 -3.24 -12.45
CA ALA A 186 -1.46 -2.75 -13.19
C ALA A 186 -1.08 -2.19 -14.57
N LEU A 187 0.11 -1.62 -14.74
CA LEU A 187 0.59 -1.04 -16.00
C LEU A 187 0.75 -2.12 -17.09
N PHE A 188 1.10 -3.35 -16.71
CA PHE A 188 1.16 -4.48 -17.64
C PHE A 188 -0.22 -4.83 -18.21
N GLN A 189 -1.30 -4.60 -17.47
CA GLN A 189 -2.66 -4.93 -17.93
C GLN A 189 -3.10 -4.03 -19.09
N VAL A 190 -2.61 -2.79 -19.13
CA VAL A 190 -2.84 -1.85 -20.23
C VAL A 190 -1.73 -1.91 -21.30
N GLY A 191 -0.77 -2.82 -21.12
CA GLY A 191 0.28 -3.12 -22.10
C GLY A 191 1.43 -2.12 -22.15
N LEU A 192 1.78 -1.45 -21.05
CA LEU A 192 3.04 -0.71 -20.99
C LEU A 192 4.22 -1.68 -21.11
N ASP A 193 5.30 -1.18 -21.74
CA ASP A 193 6.56 -1.89 -21.88
C ASP A 193 7.20 -2.28 -20.54
N TYR A 194 7.84 -3.43 -20.49
CA TYR A 194 8.45 -3.96 -19.27
C TYR A 194 9.63 -3.11 -18.79
N GLU A 195 10.50 -2.65 -19.69
CA GLU A 195 11.67 -1.83 -19.32
C GLU A 195 11.23 -0.46 -18.80
N LEU A 196 10.23 0.15 -19.44
CA LEU A 196 9.62 1.38 -18.94
C LEU A 196 9.03 1.18 -17.54
N VAL A 197 8.27 0.10 -17.35
CA VAL A 197 7.63 -0.20 -16.06
C VAL A 197 8.68 -0.45 -14.97
N TYR A 198 9.73 -1.23 -15.23
CA TYR A 198 10.80 -1.45 -14.25
C TYR A 198 11.62 -0.19 -13.98
N SER A 199 11.83 0.66 -14.98
CA SER A 199 12.45 1.97 -14.78
C SER A 199 11.61 2.88 -13.86
N LEU A 200 10.29 2.85 -14.01
CA LEU A 200 9.37 3.57 -13.11
C LEU A 200 9.43 3.00 -11.69
N ASN A 201 9.49 1.67 -11.54
CA ASN A 201 9.68 1.04 -10.24
C ASN A 201 10.91 1.59 -9.51
N ASP A 202 12.05 1.57 -10.19
CA ASP A 202 13.32 2.06 -9.66
C ASP A 202 13.23 3.53 -9.25
N GLN A 203 12.57 4.35 -10.07
CA GLN A 203 12.36 5.77 -9.77
C GLN A 203 11.53 5.95 -8.50
N TYR A 204 10.39 5.26 -8.37
CA TYR A 204 9.54 5.35 -7.18
C TYR A 204 10.26 4.83 -5.93
N VAL A 205 10.97 3.71 -6.03
CA VAL A 205 11.73 3.13 -4.92
C VAL A 205 12.83 4.06 -4.47
N ARG A 206 13.65 4.60 -5.39
CA ARG A 206 14.71 5.57 -5.04
C ARG A 206 14.13 6.83 -4.42
N HIS A 207 12.99 7.32 -4.92
CA HIS A 207 12.31 8.46 -4.33
C HIS A 207 11.89 8.17 -2.89
N ILE A 208 11.15 7.08 -2.65
CA ILE A 208 10.71 6.67 -1.30
C ILE A 208 11.90 6.50 -0.35
N GLU A 209 12.98 5.86 -0.81
CA GLU A 209 14.19 5.65 0.00
C GLU A 209 14.88 6.98 0.38
N SER A 210 14.84 7.99 -0.49
CA SER A 210 15.46 9.30 -0.23
C SER A 210 14.73 10.14 0.83
N LEU A 211 13.46 9.84 1.10
CA LEU A 211 12.62 10.66 2.00
C LEU A 211 13.01 10.47 3.46
N THR A 212 12.81 11.51 4.28
CA THR A 212 13.23 11.50 5.68
C THR A 212 12.06 11.67 6.66
N SER A 213 10.86 11.91 6.13
CA SER A 213 9.64 12.04 6.91
C SER A 213 8.62 10.96 6.57
N TYR A 214 7.94 10.47 7.60
CA TYR A 214 6.85 9.51 7.46
C TYR A 214 5.74 10.02 6.53
N ASN A 215 5.35 11.30 6.67
CA ASN A 215 4.29 11.91 5.88
C ASN A 215 4.70 12.10 4.41
N GLU A 216 5.96 12.43 4.16
CA GLU A 216 6.49 12.51 2.81
C GLU A 216 6.42 11.15 2.12
N VAL A 217 6.77 10.07 2.84
CA VAL A 217 6.68 8.70 2.30
C VAL A 217 5.24 8.34 1.94
N LEU A 218 4.25 8.65 2.81
CA LEU A 218 2.85 8.41 2.47
C LEU A 218 2.41 9.18 1.22
N ALA A 219 2.75 10.47 1.15
CA ALA A 219 2.42 11.30 -0.01
C ALA A 219 3.09 10.78 -1.29
N ALA A 220 4.32 10.28 -1.21
CA ALA A 220 5.03 9.69 -2.34
C ALA A 220 4.38 8.38 -2.84
N ILE A 221 3.84 7.55 -1.93
CA ILE A 221 3.12 6.33 -2.32
C ILE A 221 1.82 6.70 -3.05
N GLU A 222 1.04 7.63 -2.51
CA GLU A 222 -0.19 8.10 -3.14
C GLU A 222 0.09 8.77 -4.50
N ALA A 223 1.14 9.60 -4.58
CA ALA A 223 1.56 10.23 -5.82
C ALA A 223 2.01 9.20 -6.88
N ALA A 224 2.71 8.13 -6.47
CA ALA A 224 3.08 7.04 -7.36
C ALA A 224 1.84 6.32 -7.91
N ASP A 225 0.85 6.01 -7.07
CA ASP A 225 -0.42 5.40 -7.51
C ASP A 225 -1.18 6.30 -8.50
N VAL A 226 -1.17 7.63 -8.28
CA VAL A 226 -1.77 8.62 -9.18
C VAL A 226 -1.02 8.73 -10.51
N ASP A 227 0.32 8.72 -10.51
CA ASP A 227 1.14 8.73 -11.73
C ASP A 227 0.88 7.47 -12.56
N MET A 228 0.91 6.30 -11.91
CA MET A 228 0.57 5.01 -12.53
C MET A 228 -0.81 5.04 -13.18
N ALA A 229 -1.83 5.55 -12.47
CA ALA A 229 -3.19 5.62 -12.99
C ALA A 229 -3.33 6.64 -14.13
N THR A 230 -2.59 7.75 -14.08
CA THR A 230 -2.57 8.76 -15.14
C THR A 230 -2.02 8.15 -16.44
N ARG A 231 -0.90 7.42 -16.36
CA ARG A 231 -0.33 6.69 -17.50
C ARG A 231 -1.28 5.63 -18.05
N CYS A 232 -1.95 4.88 -17.18
CA CYS A 232 -2.96 3.90 -17.60
C CYS A 232 -4.15 4.58 -18.29
N ARG A 233 -4.61 5.72 -17.77
CA ARG A 233 -5.70 6.50 -18.37
C ARG A 233 -5.34 6.98 -19.77
N GLU A 234 -4.11 7.43 -20.01
CA GLU A 234 -3.63 7.82 -21.33
C GLU A 234 -3.70 6.65 -22.32
N MET A 235 -3.25 5.47 -21.91
CA MET A 235 -3.32 4.24 -22.71
C MET A 235 -4.76 3.81 -23.01
N VAL A 236 -5.64 3.87 -22.00
CA VAL A 236 -7.06 3.53 -22.12
C VAL A 236 -7.79 4.52 -23.03
N ASN A 237 -7.51 5.82 -22.89
CA ASN A 237 -8.07 6.88 -23.72
C ASN A 237 -7.59 6.77 -25.18
N ALA A 238 -6.32 6.41 -25.38
CA ALA A 238 -5.78 6.05 -26.70
C ALA A 238 -6.36 4.72 -27.23
N LYS A 239 -7.23 4.06 -26.46
CA LYS A 239 -7.81 2.74 -26.74
C LYS A 239 -6.70 1.76 -27.14
N MET A 240 -5.55 1.76 -26.50
CA MET A 240 -4.50 0.78 -26.81
C MET A 240 -4.88 -0.58 -26.21
N THR A 241 -4.79 -1.67 -26.98
CA THR A 241 -4.92 -3.04 -26.41
C THR A 241 -3.53 -3.57 -26.08
N ALA A 242 -3.41 -4.48 -25.11
CA ALA A 242 -2.11 -5.07 -24.74
C ALA A 242 -1.30 -5.58 -25.95
N ALA A 243 -1.96 -6.20 -26.94
CA ALA A 243 -1.31 -6.67 -28.16
C ALA A 243 -0.81 -5.51 -29.05
N VAL A 244 -1.62 -4.46 -29.21
CA VAL A 244 -1.24 -3.27 -30.00
C VAL A 244 -0.16 -2.46 -29.28
N SER A 245 -0.25 -2.31 -27.96
CA SER A 245 0.76 -1.65 -27.14
C SER A 245 2.09 -2.39 -27.21
N LYS A 246 2.09 -3.73 -27.11
CA LYS A 246 3.31 -4.54 -27.21
C LYS A 246 3.99 -4.35 -28.57
N VAL A 247 3.24 -4.39 -29.66
CA VAL A 247 3.78 -4.13 -31.00
C VAL A 247 4.28 -2.70 -31.15
N PHE A 248 3.55 -1.72 -30.61
CA PHE A 248 3.98 -0.31 -30.58
C PHE A 248 5.31 -0.15 -29.84
N TRP A 249 5.44 -0.69 -28.63
CA TRP A 249 6.66 -0.59 -27.84
C TRP A 249 7.84 -1.33 -28.46
N GLN A 250 7.62 -2.50 -29.05
CA GLN A 250 8.66 -3.25 -29.76
C GLN A 250 9.24 -2.45 -30.94
N LEU A 251 8.39 -1.73 -31.69
CA LEU A 251 8.83 -0.83 -32.76
C LEU A 251 9.48 0.45 -32.24
N MET A 252 9.06 0.95 -31.07
CA MET A 252 9.68 2.11 -30.41
C MET A 252 11.06 1.80 -29.84
N SER A 253 11.30 0.57 -29.35
CA SER A 253 12.57 0.19 -28.72
C SER A 253 13.71 0.02 -29.73
N ASP A 254 13.40 -0.37 -30.96
CA ASP A 254 14.35 -0.40 -32.07
C ASP A 254 13.66 0.05 -33.37
N PRO A 255 13.61 1.37 -33.63
CA PRO A 255 12.94 1.92 -34.81
C PRO A 255 13.71 1.64 -36.11
N THR A 256 14.85 0.94 -36.05
CA THR A 256 15.64 0.53 -37.22
C THR A 256 15.38 -0.92 -37.64
N THR A 257 14.72 -1.73 -36.81
CA THR A 257 14.42 -3.12 -37.15
C THR A 257 13.41 -3.22 -38.30
N ASP A 258 13.75 -4.03 -39.31
CA ASP A 258 12.88 -4.31 -40.45
C ASP A 258 11.98 -5.53 -40.17
N GLN A 259 11.21 -5.49 -39.08
CA GLN A 259 10.27 -6.57 -38.74
C GLN A 259 9.02 -6.49 -39.61
N SER A 260 8.66 -7.61 -40.21
CA SER A 260 7.44 -7.74 -41.00
C SER A 260 6.20 -7.71 -40.09
N ILE A 261 5.05 -7.30 -40.66
CA ILE A 261 3.77 -7.35 -39.93
C ILE A 261 3.43 -8.78 -39.49
N ASP A 262 3.85 -9.79 -40.26
CA ASP A 262 3.64 -11.20 -39.92
C ASP A 262 4.43 -11.62 -38.68
N GLU A 263 5.68 -11.18 -38.54
CA GLU A 263 6.50 -11.43 -37.34
C GLU A 263 5.92 -10.74 -36.09
N LEU A 264 5.48 -9.49 -36.24
CA LEU A 264 4.83 -8.75 -35.16
C LEU A 264 3.51 -9.38 -34.73
N ALA A 265 2.73 -9.89 -35.69
CA ALA A 265 1.47 -10.57 -35.43
C ALA A 265 1.68 -11.91 -34.71
N MET A 266 2.69 -12.68 -35.13
CA MET A 266 3.10 -13.91 -34.44
C MET A 266 3.53 -13.64 -32.99
N ALA A 267 4.31 -12.58 -32.73
CA ALA A 267 4.80 -12.22 -31.40
C ALA A 267 3.68 -11.89 -30.38
N VAL A 268 2.47 -11.59 -30.86
CA VAL A 268 1.30 -11.28 -30.03
C VAL A 268 0.13 -12.26 -30.22
N GLY A 269 0.32 -13.33 -30.98
CA GLY A 269 -0.69 -14.36 -31.21
C GLY A 269 -1.92 -13.88 -31.99
N LEU A 270 -1.75 -12.90 -32.88
CA LEU A 270 -2.81 -12.34 -33.73
C LEU A 270 -2.54 -12.64 -35.20
N SER A 271 -3.56 -12.50 -36.05
CA SER A 271 -3.34 -12.45 -37.50
C SER A 271 -2.88 -11.06 -37.94
N SER A 272 -2.03 -10.99 -38.96
CA SER A 272 -1.46 -9.74 -39.50
C SER A 272 -2.53 -8.75 -39.93
N ARG A 273 -3.63 -9.24 -40.51
CA ARG A 273 -4.79 -8.43 -40.88
C ARG A 273 -5.49 -7.85 -39.65
N TYR A 274 -5.69 -8.65 -38.62
CA TYR A 274 -6.35 -8.20 -37.40
C TYR A 274 -5.49 -7.19 -36.63
N LEU A 275 -4.19 -7.48 -36.46
CA LEU A 275 -3.23 -6.57 -35.86
C LEU A 275 -3.14 -5.24 -36.64
N GLY A 276 -3.00 -5.30 -37.97
CA GLY A 276 -2.98 -4.14 -38.87
C GLY A 276 -4.21 -3.24 -38.70
N SER A 277 -5.40 -3.85 -38.69
CA SER A 277 -6.66 -3.11 -38.50
C SER A 277 -6.77 -2.48 -37.11
N GLN A 278 -6.41 -3.22 -36.06
CA GLN A 278 -6.50 -2.74 -34.68
C GLN A 278 -5.49 -1.61 -34.43
N PHE A 279 -4.28 -1.75 -34.93
CA PHE A 279 -3.26 -0.72 -34.82
C PHE A 279 -3.70 0.56 -35.55
N LYS A 280 -4.08 0.48 -36.84
CA LYS A 280 -4.51 1.65 -37.62
C LYS A 280 -5.72 2.36 -37.00
N ASN A 281 -6.70 1.60 -36.52
CA ASN A 281 -7.89 2.17 -35.87
C ASN A 281 -7.60 2.89 -34.55
N ARG A 282 -6.49 2.55 -33.88
CA ARG A 282 -6.15 3.06 -32.54
C ARG A 282 -5.05 4.11 -32.57
N SER A 283 -4.00 3.92 -33.37
CA SER A 283 -2.87 4.86 -33.51
C SER A 283 -3.09 5.91 -34.61
N GLY A 284 -4.08 5.72 -35.49
CA GLY A 284 -4.29 6.57 -36.67
C GLY A 284 -3.27 6.35 -37.80
N LEU A 285 -2.23 5.56 -37.56
CA LEU A 285 -1.15 5.25 -38.51
C LEU A 285 -1.21 3.79 -38.93
N ALA A 286 -1.05 3.52 -40.22
CA ALA A 286 -0.92 2.14 -40.69
C ALA A 286 0.44 1.58 -40.23
N LEU A 287 0.46 0.35 -39.70
CA LEU A 287 1.69 -0.35 -39.30
C LEU A 287 2.75 -0.36 -40.40
N ALA A 288 2.34 -0.55 -41.66
CA ALA A 288 3.24 -0.52 -42.82
C ALA A 288 3.97 0.82 -43.02
N ASN A 289 3.42 1.93 -42.51
CA ASN A 289 3.98 3.26 -42.67
C ASN A 289 4.79 3.71 -41.44
N LEU A 290 4.84 2.90 -40.37
CA LEU A 290 5.43 3.29 -39.10
C LEU A 290 6.94 3.50 -39.21
N ASN A 291 7.66 2.57 -39.83
CA ASN A 291 9.11 2.64 -40.00
C ASN A 291 9.51 3.84 -40.88
N ALA A 292 8.74 4.13 -41.93
CA ALA A 292 8.95 5.30 -42.77
C ALA A 292 8.70 6.61 -42.00
N TRP A 293 7.66 6.65 -41.16
CA TRP A 293 7.34 7.79 -40.30
C TRP A 293 8.45 8.03 -39.25
N PHE A 294 8.96 6.99 -38.59
CA PHE A 294 10.08 7.11 -37.65
C PHE A 294 11.36 7.60 -38.32
N ARG A 295 11.71 7.04 -39.49
CA ARG A 295 12.87 7.47 -40.27
C ARG A 295 12.75 8.95 -40.68
N SER A 296 11.54 9.40 -41.06
CA SER A 296 11.28 10.81 -41.39
C SER A 296 11.46 11.75 -40.18
N ILE A 297 11.13 11.32 -38.96
CA ILE A 297 11.29 12.14 -37.75
C ILE A 297 12.73 12.13 -37.25
N MET A 298 13.42 10.98 -37.30
CA MET A 298 14.83 10.90 -36.90
C MET A 298 15.75 11.63 -37.87
N GLN A 299 15.43 11.69 -39.17
CA GLN A 299 16.18 12.50 -40.15
C GLN A 299 16.03 14.02 -39.95
N LEU A 300 15.02 14.47 -39.21
CA LEU A 300 14.84 15.89 -38.84
C LEU A 300 15.63 16.30 -37.58
N ARG A 301 16.44 15.40 -37.00
CA ARG A 301 17.29 15.65 -35.82
C ARG A 301 18.79 15.54 -36.09
N ILE A 302 19.22 15.68 -37.35
CA ILE A 302 20.63 15.88 -37.73
C ILE A 302 20.78 17.29 -38.29
#